data_AF-A0A0Q9A3Y2-F1
#
_entry.id   AF-A0A0Q9A3Y2-F1
#
_cell.length_a   1.000
_cell.length_b   1.000
_cell.length_c   1.000
_cell.angle_alpha   90.00
_cell.angle_beta   90.00
_cell.angle_gamma   90.00
#
_symmetry.space_group_name_H-M   'P 1'
#
loop_
_entity.id
_entity.type
_entity.pdbx_description
1 polymer ?
#
loop_
_entity_poly.entity_id
_entity_poly.type
_entity_poly.pdbx_seq_one_letter_code
_entity_poly.pdbx_strand_id
1 'polypeptide(L)'
;MKITYFLTGSLNDVDNDFELSIQISTADTNQPKDFIFTVILDDITSDQKLSAEESASSLLLCLNKIQEFITQNNIHLHSKILTSTDRNEEVDQELEQFISANTNL
;
A
#
# COMPACT_ATOMS: atom_id res chain seq x y z
N MET A 1 11.63 7.87 -5.85
CA MET A 1 11.97 6.88 -4.79
C MET A 1 10.93 5.78 -4.84
N LYS A 2 11.30 4.51 -4.62
CA LYS A 2 10.34 3.40 -4.53
C LYS A 2 10.60 2.61 -3.24
N ILE A 3 9.57 2.47 -2.42
CA ILE A 3 9.60 1.64 -1.21
C ILE A 3 8.69 0.45 -1.44
N THR A 4 9.11 -0.74 -1.03
CA THR A 4 8.32 -1.96 -1.20
C THR A 4 8.23 -2.71 0.12
N TYR A 5 7.04 -3.24 0.38
CA TYR A 5 6.70 -4.01 1.56
C TYR A 5 6.10 -5.34 1.15
N PHE A 6 6.50 -6.39 1.84
CA PHE A 6 5.76 -7.65 1.86
C PHE A 6 4.71 -7.58 2.98
N LEU A 7 3.47 -7.94 2.66
CA LEU A 7 2.35 -7.91 3.59
C LEU A 7 1.77 -9.32 3.73
N THR A 8 1.57 -9.76 4.98
CA THR A 8 0.82 -10.99 5.27
C THR A 8 -0.65 -10.63 5.50
N GLY A 9 -1.56 -11.45 5.03
CA GLY A 9 -2.98 -11.23 5.19
C GLY A 9 -3.84 -12.46 4.87
N SER A 10 -5.11 -12.20 4.58
CA SER A 10 -6.02 -13.18 4.02
C SER A 10 -6.80 -12.58 2.85
N LEU A 11 -7.24 -13.45 1.93
CA LEU A 11 -8.19 -13.14 0.86
C LEU A 11 -9.36 -14.13 0.99
N ASN A 12 -10.56 -13.64 1.30
CA ASN A 12 -11.72 -14.49 1.59
C ASN A 12 -11.43 -15.54 2.67
N ASP A 13 -10.84 -15.12 3.80
CA ASP A 13 -10.49 -15.97 4.95
C ASP A 13 -9.46 -17.07 4.67
N VAL A 14 -8.77 -17.02 3.52
CA VAL A 14 -7.66 -17.91 3.18
C VAL A 14 -6.35 -17.14 3.27
N ASP A 15 -5.35 -17.71 3.94
CA ASP A 15 -4.00 -17.13 4.04
C ASP A 15 -3.50 -16.66 2.67
N ASN A 16 -3.07 -15.41 2.61
CA ASN A 16 -2.62 -14.79 1.38
C ASN A 16 -1.51 -13.76 1.66
N ASP A 17 -0.52 -13.74 0.78
CA ASP A 17 0.54 -12.76 0.77
C ASP A 17 0.33 -11.72 -0.31
N PHE A 18 0.70 -10.48 0.01
CA PHE A 18 0.60 -9.32 -0.86
C PHE A 18 1.93 -8.57 -0.92
N GLU A 19 2.16 -7.86 -2.02
CA GLU A 19 3.21 -6.85 -2.13
C GLU A 19 2.57 -5.47 -2.18
N LEU A 20 3.10 -4.51 -1.41
CA LEU A 20 2.72 -3.12 -1.49
C LEU A 20 3.93 -2.26 -1.87
N SER A 21 3.82 -1.55 -2.99
CA SER A 21 4.84 -0.66 -3.51
C SER A 21 4.37 0.80 -3.44
N ILE A 22 5.23 1.68 -2.92
CA ILE A 22 4.99 3.13 -2.82
C ILE A 22 6.06 3.84 -3.64
N GLN A 23 5.65 4.46 -4.73
CA GLN A 23 6.50 5.32 -5.55
C GLN A 23 6.23 6.79 -5.21
N ILE A 24 7.31 7.52 -4.94
CA ILE A 24 7.29 8.97 -4.69
C ILE A 24 8.04 9.65 -5.82
N SER A 25 7.35 10.47 -6.59
CA SER A 25 7.90 11.30 -7.66
C SER A 25 7.61 12.78 -7.39
N THR A 26 8.44 13.65 -7.95
CA THR A 26 8.13 15.07 -8.04
C THR A 26 7.26 15.30 -9.26
N ALA A 27 6.18 16.08 -9.13
CA ALA A 27 5.45 16.55 -10.30
C ALA A 27 6.38 17.43 -11.15
N ASP A 28 6.33 17.29 -12.48
CA ASP A 28 7.07 18.11 -13.45
C ASP A 28 6.55 19.57 -13.53
N THR A 29 5.98 20.07 -12.43
CA THR A 29 5.57 21.46 -12.32
C THR A 29 6.79 22.25 -11.81
N ASN A 30 7.04 23.43 -12.40
CA ASN A 30 8.07 24.37 -11.92
C ASN A 30 7.75 24.94 -10.51
N GLN A 31 6.95 24.24 -9.71
CA GLN A 31 6.58 24.60 -8.35
C GLN A 31 7.31 23.68 -7.35
N PRO A 32 7.97 24.24 -6.33
CA PRO A 32 8.63 23.42 -5.34
C PRO A 32 7.60 22.73 -4.44
N LYS A 33 7.67 21.39 -4.39
CA LYS A 33 7.03 20.46 -3.42
C LYS A 33 5.70 19.78 -3.79
N ASP A 34 5.31 19.73 -5.04
CA ASP A 34 4.21 18.83 -5.43
C ASP A 34 4.74 17.40 -5.59
N PHE A 35 4.71 16.62 -4.50
CA PHE A 35 4.97 15.19 -4.58
C PHE A 35 3.74 14.46 -5.08
N ILE A 36 3.95 13.47 -5.96
CA ILE A 36 2.94 12.50 -6.35
C ILE A 36 3.34 11.17 -5.72
N PHE A 37 2.41 10.60 -4.98
CA PHE A 37 2.47 9.25 -4.45
C PHE A 37 1.70 8.34 -5.38
N THR A 38 2.30 7.20 -5.71
CA THR A 38 1.63 6.08 -6.38
C THR A 38 1.77 4.88 -5.47
N VAL A 39 0.65 4.30 -5.04
CA VAL A 39 0.58 3.09 -4.22
C VAL A 39 0.02 1.98 -5.06
N ILE A 40 0.73 0.85 -5.08
CA ILE A 40 0.33 -0.37 -5.79
C ILE A 40 0.23 -1.47 -4.74
N LEU A 41 -0.88 -2.20 -4.72
CA LEU A 41 -1.10 -3.39 -3.90
C LEU A 41 -1.35 -4.57 -4.84
N ASP A 42 -0.49 -5.58 -4.76
CA ASP A 42 -0.56 -6.79 -5.57
C ASP A 42 -0.77 -8.02 -4.69
N ASP A 43 -1.76 -8.84 -5.04
CA ASP A 43 -1.87 -10.22 -4.56
C ASP A 43 -0.88 -11.10 -5.32
N ILE A 44 0.07 -11.66 -4.59
CA ILE A 44 1.18 -12.42 -5.17
C ILE A 44 1.00 -13.93 -5.02
N THR A 45 0.06 -14.40 -4.20
CA THR A 45 -0.08 -15.83 -3.88
C THR A 45 -1.36 -16.44 -4.44
N SER A 46 -2.51 -15.76 -4.35
CA SER A 46 -3.78 -16.32 -4.81
C SER A 46 -3.82 -16.53 -6.33
N ASP A 47 -4.70 -17.42 -6.80
CA ASP A 47 -4.92 -17.63 -8.24
C ASP A 47 -5.61 -16.45 -8.92
N GLN A 48 -6.29 -15.58 -8.15
CA GLN A 48 -7.02 -14.42 -8.68
C GLN A 48 -6.08 -13.29 -9.10
N LYS A 49 -4.90 -13.18 -8.49
CA LYS A 49 -3.88 -12.15 -8.77
C LYS A 49 -4.49 -10.74 -8.80
N LEU A 50 -5.26 -10.42 -7.76
CA LEU A 50 -5.89 -9.11 -7.62
C LEU A 50 -4.82 -8.01 -7.54
N SER A 51 -5.09 -6.85 -8.13
CA SER A 51 -4.17 -5.71 -8.10
C SER A 51 -4.94 -4.40 -8.06
N ALA A 52 -4.40 -3.43 -7.32
CA ALA A 52 -4.90 -2.07 -7.26
C ALA A 52 -3.75 -1.07 -7.34
N GLU A 53 -3.94 0.00 -8.12
CA GLU A 53 -2.99 1.09 -8.26
C GLU A 53 -3.71 2.42 -8.06
N GLU A 54 -3.17 3.26 -7.18
CA GLU A 54 -3.74 4.56 -6.88
C GLU A 54 -2.66 5.64 -6.82
N SER A 55 -2.94 6.78 -7.44
CA SER A 55 -2.04 7.94 -7.44
C SER A 55 -2.73 9.19 -6.91
N ALA A 56 -2.05 9.90 -6.01
CA ALA A 56 -2.54 11.14 -5.42
C ALA A 56 -1.39 12.04 -4.92
N SER A 57 -1.72 13.27 -4.55
CA SER A 57 -0.76 14.22 -3.97
C SER A 57 -0.37 13.90 -2.51
N SER A 58 -0.99 12.90 -1.89
CA SER A 58 -0.61 12.41 -0.57
C SER A 58 -0.77 10.90 -0.44
N LEU A 59 0.05 10.31 0.42
CA LEU A 59 0.01 8.88 0.72
C LEU A 59 -1.35 8.47 1.30
N LEU A 60 -1.87 9.24 2.26
CA LEU A 60 -3.16 8.98 2.90
C LEU A 60 -4.31 8.85 1.89
N LEU A 61 -4.36 9.72 0.87
CA LEU A 61 -5.40 9.65 -0.15
C LEU A 61 -5.29 8.37 -1.00
N CYS A 62 -4.07 7.91 -1.29
CA CYS A 62 -3.88 6.64 -1.96
C CYS A 62 -4.34 5.47 -1.08
N LEU A 63 -3.91 5.45 0.19
CA LEU A 63 -4.26 4.40 1.14
C LEU A 63 -5.76 4.30 1.39
N ASN A 64 -6.49 5.42 1.45
CA ASN A 64 -7.95 5.41 1.58
C ASN A 64 -8.65 4.72 0.39
N LYS A 65 -8.14 4.89 -0.82
CA LYS A 65 -8.70 4.21 -1.99
C LYS A 65 -8.29 2.74 -2.06
N ILE A 66 -7.05 2.42 -1.68
CA ILE A 66 -6.61 1.03 -1.51
C ILE A 66 -7.47 0.34 -0.43
N GLN A 67 -7.89 1.04 0.62
CA GLN A 67 -8.83 0.52 1.61
C GLN A 67 -10.17 0.11 0.98
N GLU A 68 -10.72 0.93 0.09
CA GLU A 68 -11.97 0.61 -0.60
C GLU A 68 -11.82 -0.69 -1.38
N PHE A 69 -10.70 -0.87 -2.09
CA PHE A 69 -10.38 -2.10 -2.81
C PHE A 69 -10.24 -3.31 -1.87
N ILE A 70 -9.51 -3.16 -0.75
CA ILE A 70 -9.34 -4.22 0.27
C ILE A 70 -10.70 -4.68 0.79
N THR A 71 -11.56 -3.72 1.19
CA THR A 71 -12.90 -4.00 1.72
C THR A 71 -13.79 -4.67 0.66
N GLN A 72 -13.76 -4.20 -0.59
CA GLN A 72 -14.57 -4.77 -1.68
C GLN A 72 -14.17 -6.21 -2.02
N ASN A 73 -12.90 -6.57 -1.82
CA ASN A 73 -12.37 -7.88 -2.16
C ASN A 73 -12.20 -8.81 -0.94
N ASN A 74 -12.70 -8.40 0.24
CA ASN A 74 -12.62 -9.18 1.48
C ASN A 74 -11.17 -9.60 1.80
N ILE A 75 -10.27 -8.62 1.74
CA ILE A 75 -8.86 -8.76 2.11
C ILE A 75 -8.69 -8.29 3.56
N HIS A 76 -7.95 -9.04 4.37
CA HIS A 76 -7.51 -8.58 5.70
C HIS A 76 -5.98 -8.55 5.75
N LEU A 77 -5.41 -7.43 6.19
CA LEU A 77 -3.96 -7.29 6.36
C LEU A 77 -3.57 -7.47 7.83
N HIS A 78 -2.48 -8.18 8.08
CA HIS A 78 -2.03 -8.52 9.43
C HIS A 78 -0.67 -7.92 9.80
N SER A 79 0.27 -7.88 8.86
CA SER A 79 1.61 -7.38 9.14
C SER A 79 2.30 -6.86 7.89
N LYS A 80 3.39 -6.11 8.09
CA LYS A 80 4.29 -5.66 7.02
C LYS A 80 5.74 -5.97 7.34
N ILE A 81 6.50 -6.21 6.27
CA ILE A 81 7.95 -6.34 6.29
C ILE A 81 8.49 -5.44 5.18
N LEU A 82 9.35 -4.47 5.52
CA LEU A 82 10.04 -3.65 4.53
C LEU A 82 11.02 -4.53 3.73
N THR A 83 10.89 -4.56 2.41
CA THR A 83 11.74 -5.37 1.52
C THR A 83 12.65 -4.52 0.63
N SER A 84 12.38 -3.22 0.48
CA SER A 84 13.29 -2.30 -0.19
C SER A 84 14.44 -1.83 0.69
N THR A 85 15.55 -1.43 0.07
CA THR A 85 16.67 -0.76 0.76
C THR A 85 16.38 0.70 1.09
N ASP A 86 15.53 1.35 0.28
CA ASP A 86 15.06 2.70 0.54
C ASP A 86 14.08 2.68 1.73
N ARG A 87 14.30 3.60 2.67
CA ARG A 87 13.47 3.74 3.87
C ARG A 87 12.99 5.17 4.02
N ASN A 88 11.74 5.32 4.45
CA ASN A 88 11.16 6.59 4.83
C ASN A 88 10.30 6.39 6.08
N GLU A 89 10.68 7.05 7.18
CA GLU A 89 10.04 6.87 8.48
C GLU A 89 8.58 7.34 8.52
N GLU A 90 8.24 8.39 7.77
CA GLU A 90 6.88 8.90 7.68
C GLU A 90 5.99 7.89 6.95
N VAL A 91 6.47 7.34 5.83
CA VAL A 91 5.77 6.28 5.10
C VAL A 91 5.63 5.02 5.95
N ASP A 92 6.68 4.65 6.68
CA ASP A 92 6.65 3.50 7.59
C ASP A 92 5.57 3.65 8.67
N GLN A 93 5.44 4.83 9.27
CA GLN A 93 4.46 5.10 10.32
C GLN A 93 3.03 5.12 9.77
N GLU A 94 2.81 5.79 8.65
CA GLU A 94 1.50 5.86 7.99
C GLU A 94 0.99 4.44 7.63
N LEU A 95 1.87 3.61 7.06
CA LEU A 95 1.51 2.24 6.67
C LEU A 95 1.25 1.33 7.89
N GLU A 96 1.97 1.52 9.00
CA GLU A 96 1.71 0.79 10.25
C GLU A 96 0.31 1.11 10.81
N GLN A 97 -0.08 2.39 10.78
CA GLN A 97 -1.41 2.82 11.21
C GLN A 97 -2.49 2.27 10.30
N PHE A 98 -2.26 2.28 8.99
CA PHE A 98 -3.15 1.71 7.99
C PHE A 98 -3.42 0.22 8.22
N ILE A 99 -2.37 -0.58 8.42
CA ILE A 99 -2.52 -2.03 8.68
C ILE A 99 -3.21 -2.26 10.02
N SER A 100 -2.82 -1.53 11.08
CA SER A 100 -3.45 -1.65 12.39
C SER A 100 -4.95 -1.34 12.36
N ALA A 101 -5.39 -0.41 11.50
CA ALA A 101 -6.81 -0.12 11.30
C ALA A 101 -7.56 -1.27 10.59
N ASN A 102 -6.88 -1.98 9.68
CA ASN A 102 -7.45 -3.12 8.95
C ASN A 102 -7.56 -4.39 9.79
N THR A 103 -6.64 -4.63 10.71
CA THR A 103 -6.65 -5.84 11.56
C THR A 103 -7.80 -5.84 12.59
N ASN A 104 -8.44 -4.69 12.84
CA ASN A 104 -9.53 -4.54 13.82
C ASN A 104 -10.94 -4.51 13.18
N LEU A 105 -11.05 -4.75 11.88
CA LEU A 105 -12.30 -4.86 11.12
C LEU A 105 -12.64 -6.33 10.84
#